data_AF-A0ABD1B254-F1
#
_entry.id   AF-A0ABD1B254-F1
#
_cell.length_a   1.000
_cell.length_b   1.000
_cell.length_c   1.000
_cell.angle_alpha   90.00
_cell.angle_beta   90.00
_cell.angle_gamma   90.00
#
_symmetry.space_group_name_H-M   'P 1'
#
loop_
_entity.id
_entity.type
_entity.pdbx_description
1 polymer ?
#
loop_
_entity_poly.entity_id
_entity_poly.type
_entity_poly.pdbx_seq_one_letter_code
_entity_poly.pdbx_strand_id
1 'polypeptide(L)'
;MASSSRLCIENVENIVIHYYQTLRLWRKNLLGRQKEIMDLGFDDKFIRTWEYYFDYCAAGFKPRTLGNYQIVFSRPGNVASCIR
;
A
#
# COMPACT_ATOMS: atom_id res chain seq x y z
N MET A 1 -24.41 0.11 -15.96
CA MET A 1 -24.20 0.91 -14.74
C MET A 1 -23.83 -0.05 -13.62
N ALA A 2 -22.74 0.18 -12.88
CA ALA A 2 -22.37 -0.69 -11.76
C ALA A 2 -23.42 -0.55 -10.65
N SER A 3 -24.00 -1.65 -10.17
CA SER A 3 -24.94 -1.60 -9.04
C SER A 3 -24.17 -1.21 -7.78
N SER A 4 -24.63 -0.18 -7.06
CA SER A 4 -24.05 0.16 -5.76
C SER A 4 -24.30 -0.97 -4.76
N SER A 5 -23.28 -1.23 -3.92
CA SER A 5 -23.39 -2.19 -2.83
C SER A 5 -24.30 -1.64 -1.72
N ARG A 6 -25.01 -2.52 -1.02
CA ARG A 6 -25.77 -2.20 0.19
C ARG A 6 -24.92 -2.28 1.47
N LEU A 7 -23.61 -2.46 1.36
CA LEU A 7 -22.72 -2.53 2.53
C LEU A 7 -22.62 -1.17 3.23
N CYS A 8 -22.63 -1.20 4.56
CA CYS A 8 -22.40 -0.05 5.42
C CYS A 8 -20.91 0.04 5.75
N ILE A 9 -20.38 1.27 5.84
CA ILE A 9 -19.01 1.51 6.32
C ILE A 9 -19.06 1.59 7.85
N GLU A 10 -18.29 0.73 8.50
CA GLU A 10 -18.21 0.68 9.97
C GLU A 10 -16.96 1.39 10.51
N ASN A 11 -15.84 1.32 9.78
CA ASN A 11 -14.59 1.96 10.18
C ASN A 11 -13.77 2.36 8.95
N VAL A 12 -13.06 3.49 9.06
CA VAL A 12 -12.10 3.99 8.07
C VAL A 12 -10.84 4.42 8.82
N GLU A 13 -9.74 3.72 8.57
CA GLU A 13 -8.43 4.03 9.15
C GLU A 13 -7.45 4.47 8.06
N ASN A 14 -6.76 5.60 8.27
CA ASN A 14 -5.70 6.08 7.39
C ASN A 14 -4.33 5.59 7.88
N ILE A 15 -3.72 4.68 7.12
CA ILE A 15 -2.45 4.02 7.45
C ILE A 15 -1.26 4.55 6.64
N VAL A 16 -1.37 5.74 6.02
CA VAL A 16 -0.31 6.35 5.18
C VAL A 16 1.05 6.41 5.88
N ILE A 17 1.07 6.71 7.18
CA ILE A 17 2.31 6.84 7.95
C ILE A 17 3.12 5.54 7.98
N HIS A 18 2.44 4.40 7.93
CA HIS A 18 3.08 3.08 7.92
C HIS A 18 3.61 2.76 6.53
N TYR A 19 2.90 3.18 5.49
CA TYR A 19 3.23 2.84 4.11
C TYR A 19 4.53 3.51 3.62
N TYR A 20 4.82 4.73 4.08
CA TYR A 20 6.13 5.34 3.85
C TYR A 20 7.28 4.45 4.35
N GLN A 21 7.19 3.96 5.60
CA GLN A 21 8.22 3.10 6.20
C GLN A 21 8.34 1.77 5.44
N THR A 22 7.21 1.18 5.05
CA THR A 22 7.17 -0.03 4.22
C THR A 22 7.96 0.13 2.93
N LEU A 23 7.72 1.21 2.17
CA LEU A 23 8.43 1.48 0.92
C LEU A 23 9.93 1.66 1.11
N ARG A 24 10.35 2.29 2.22
CA ARG A 24 11.78 2.44 2.57
C ARG A 24 12.45 1.10 2.85
N LEU A 25 11.78 0.22 3.58
CA LEU A 25 12.28 -1.13 3.86
C LEU A 25 12.32 -2.00 2.61
N TRP A 26 11.33 -1.90 1.74
CA TRP A 26 11.32 -2.63 0.46
C TRP A 26 12.45 -2.18 -0.47
N ARG A 27 12.68 -0.87 -0.61
CA ARG A 27 13.83 -0.36 -1.37
C ARG A 27 15.15 -0.89 -0.82
N LYS A 28 15.34 -0.84 0.50
CA LYS A 28 16.55 -1.38 1.17
C LYS A 28 16.75 -2.86 0.85
N ASN A 29 15.67 -3.66 0.90
CA ASN A 29 15.73 -5.10 0.64
C ASN A 29 16.00 -5.41 -0.84
N LEU A 30 15.40 -4.64 -1.77
CA LEU A 30 15.63 -4.79 -3.21
C LEU A 30 17.12 -4.56 -3.54
N LEU A 31 17.66 -3.42 -3.11
CA LEU A 31 19.06 -3.06 -3.39
C LEU A 31 20.04 -4.01 -2.67
N GLY A 32 19.71 -4.46 -1.46
CA GLY A 32 20.50 -5.45 -0.73
C GLY A 32 20.53 -6.84 -1.37
N ARG A 33 19.55 -7.15 -2.23
CA ARG A 33 19.44 -8.42 -2.98
C ARG A 33 19.63 -8.25 -4.49
N GLN A 34 20.25 -7.15 -4.92
CA GLN A 34 20.44 -6.85 -6.34
C GLN A 34 21.09 -8.00 -7.12
N LYS A 35 22.13 -8.63 -6.54
CA LYS A 35 22.81 -9.77 -7.18
C LYS A 35 21.86 -10.94 -7.42
N GLU A 36 21.10 -11.35 -6.40
CA GLU A 36 20.13 -12.44 -6.51
C GLU A 36 19.07 -12.14 -7.58
N ILE A 37 18.64 -10.87 -7.68
CA ILE A 37 17.69 -10.41 -8.70
C ILE A 37 18.30 -10.52 -10.11
N MET A 38 19.56 -10.16 -10.28
CA MET A 38 20.26 -10.31 -11.56
C MET A 38 20.45 -11.79 -11.94
N ASP A 39 20.74 -12.65 -10.96
CA ASP A 39 20.87 -14.10 -11.17
C ASP A 39 19.54 -14.75 -11.60
N LEU A 40 18.39 -14.13 -11.28
CA LEU A 40 17.06 -14.52 -11.78
C LEU A 40 16.80 -14.09 -13.24
N GLY A 41 17.74 -13.38 -13.88
CA GLY A 41 17.64 -12.93 -15.26
C GLY A 41 17.05 -11.53 -15.44
N PHE A 42 16.88 -10.76 -14.35
CA PHE A 42 16.50 -9.34 -14.44
C PHE A 42 17.72 -8.45 -14.71
N ASP A 43 17.49 -7.34 -15.40
CA ASP A 43 18.54 -6.40 -15.78
C ASP A 43 18.61 -5.17 -14.86
N ASP A 44 19.63 -4.34 -15.06
CA ASP A 44 19.79 -3.08 -14.31
C ASP A 44 18.61 -2.11 -14.54
N LYS A 45 17.97 -2.19 -15.72
CA LYS A 45 16.80 -1.37 -16.03
C LYS A 45 15.62 -1.73 -15.11
N PHE A 46 15.39 -3.01 -14.86
CA PHE A 46 14.40 -3.48 -13.91
C PHE A 46 14.67 -2.93 -12.50
N ILE A 47 15.90 -3.05 -12.02
CA ILE A 47 16.28 -2.58 -10.68
C ILE A 47 16.07 -1.07 -10.55
N ARG A 48 16.52 -0.28 -11.53
CA ARG A 48 16.33 1.17 -11.56
C ARG A 48 14.85 1.58 -11.60
N THR A 49 14.02 0.81 -12.30
CA THR A 49 12.57 1.06 -12.37
C THR A 49 11.93 0.87 -11.00
N TRP A 50 12.27 -0.21 -10.29
CA TRP A 50 11.75 -0.48 -8.96
C TRP A 50 12.28 0.45 -7.88
N GLU A 51 13.56 0.82 -7.96
CA GLU A 51 14.13 1.84 -7.09
C GLU A 51 13.39 3.17 -7.25
N TYR A 52 13.18 3.61 -8.50
CA TYR A 52 12.41 4.82 -8.80
C TYR A 52 10.98 4.73 -8.27
N TYR A 53 10.29 3.60 -8.50
CA TYR A 53 8.94 3.37 -8.00
C TYR A 53 8.85 3.54 -6.48
N PHE A 54 9.74 2.90 -5.72
CA PHE A 54 9.73 2.99 -4.26
C PHE A 54 9.99 4.42 -3.78
N ASP A 55 10.92 5.13 -4.41
CA ASP A 55 11.23 6.51 -4.04
C ASP A 55 10.10 7.48 -4.39
N TYR A 56 9.54 7.37 -5.58
CA TYR A 56 8.43 8.20 -6.05
C TYR A 56 7.19 8.02 -5.17
N CYS A 57 6.78 6.77 -4.90
CA CYS A 57 5.62 6.52 -4.04
C CYS A 57 5.86 7.04 -2.62
N ALA A 58 7.04 6.82 -2.05
CA ALA A 58 7.34 7.30 -0.70
C ALA A 58 7.40 8.83 -0.64
N ALA A 59 7.83 9.51 -1.71
CA ALA A 59 7.74 10.96 -1.84
C ALA A 59 6.28 11.46 -1.90
N GLY A 60 5.34 10.65 -2.42
CA GLY A 60 3.90 10.95 -2.38
C GLY A 60 3.24 10.69 -1.02
N PHE A 61 3.68 9.66 -0.29
CA PHE A 61 3.13 9.31 1.03
C PHE A 61 3.68 10.15 2.18
N LYS A 62 4.96 10.55 2.15
CA LYS A 62 5.60 11.35 3.20
C LYS A 62 4.89 12.70 3.48
N PRO A 63 4.51 13.51 2.47
CA PRO A 63 3.73 14.74 2.67
C PRO A 63 2.23 14.48 2.84
N ARG A 64 1.77 13.22 2.90
CA ARG A 64 0.36 12.81 2.93
C ARG A 64 -0.46 13.27 1.71
N THR A 65 0.19 13.45 0.56
CA THR A 65 -0.50 13.77 -0.72
C THR A 65 -1.25 12.56 -1.25
N LEU A 66 -0.78 11.35 -0.93
CA LEU A 66 -1.46 10.09 -1.23
C LEU A 66 -2.12 9.51 0.03
N GLY A 67 -3.29 8.89 -0.16
CA GLY A 67 -4.05 8.18 0.88
C GLY A 67 -3.85 6.67 0.80
N ASN A 68 -3.90 6.00 1.95
CA ASN A 68 -3.93 4.55 2.07
C ASN A 68 -4.86 4.20 3.23
N TYR A 69 -5.96 3.51 2.92
CA TYR A 69 -7.07 3.33 3.85
C TYR A 69 -7.40 1.86 4.06
N GLN A 70 -7.63 1.50 5.31
CA GLN A 70 -8.34 0.27 5.66
C GLN A 70 -9.80 0.63 5.94
N ILE A 71 -10.71 -0.01 5.22
CA ILE A 71 -12.15 0.23 5.35
C ILE A 71 -12.83 -1.07 5.76
N VAL A 72 -13.54 -1.02 6.88
CA VAL A 72 -14.35 -2.13 7.37
C VAL A 72 -15.79 -1.92 6.91
N PHE A 73 -16.35 -2.95 6.28
CA PHE A 73 -17.72 -2.94 5.80
C PHE A 73 -18.56 -4.00 6.50
N SER A 74 -19.86 -3.73 6.67
CA SER A 74 -20.83 -4.71 7.16
C SER A 74 -22.12 -4.70 6.33
N ARG A 75 -22.99 -5.69 6.56
CA ARG A 75 -24.34 -5.68 5.97
C ARG A 75 -25.27 -4.80 6.82
N PRO A 76 -26.30 -4.18 6.22
CA PRO A 76 -27.32 -3.48 6.97
C PRO A 76 -27.93 -4.35 8.06
N GLY A 77 -28.10 -3.80 9.26
CA GLY A 77 -28.66 -4.53 10.41
C GLY A 77 -27.66 -5.41 11.17
N ASN A 78 -26.36 -5.33 10.89
CA ASN A 78 -25.34 -6.01 11.67
C ASN A 78 -25.17 -5.37 13.06
N VAL A 79 -25.95 -5.82 14.05
CA VAL A 79 -25.93 -5.28 15.42
C VAL A 79 -24.59 -5.44 16.13
N ALA A 80 -23.74 -6.38 15.69
CA ALA A 80 -22.42 -6.60 16.27
C ALA A 80 -21.42 -5.47 15.98
N SER A 81 -21.65 -4.64 14.94
CA SER A 81 -20.76 -3.50 14.66
C SER A 81 -21.08 -2.25 15.49
N CYS A 82 -22.26 -2.18 16.12
CA CYS A 82 -22.69 -1.03 16.92
C CYS A 82 -22.12 -1.02 18.36
N ILE A 83 -21.44 -2.09 18.78
CA ILE A 83 -20.98 -2.32 20.17
C ILE A 83 -19.44 -2.18 20.28
N ARG A 84 -18.78 -1.50 19.34
CA ARG A 84 -17.34 -1.29 19.37
C ARG A 84 -16.99 0.20 19.42
#